data_AF-A0A249P430-F1
#
_entry.id   AF-A0A249P430-F1
#
_cell.length_a   1.000
_cell.length_b   1.000
_cell.length_c   1.000
_cell.angle_alpha   90.00
_cell.angle_beta   90.00
_cell.angle_gamma   90.00
#
_symmetry.space_group_name_H-M   'P 1'
#
loop_
_entity.id
_entity.type
_entity.pdbx_description
1 polymer ?
#
loop_
_entity_poly.entity_id
_entity_poly.type
_entity_poly.pdbx_seq_one_letter_code
_entity_poly.pdbx_strand_id
1 'polypeptide(L)'
;MLERLLVSQPHMSIPLNAKLLLCGLLAQEFGTEVDPSRISFVSHHLSHAWSAFSMSGFEQSLILTIDGGGDFASGLLAVGSGTEVTPLATFPESDSLGLLYLETIKYLGYGMFDEYKVMGLAPYGDPAPHRDLFEQFYELLDNGGYRIYLDRIGPTLLRSIEVRRKGMPFTQQHKDLSASLQEALERIVFHVLRHHSEITGIKRLSLAGGVAHNCTLNGKLLRSGIFQDIFVQPAAHDAGCALGAALMMSNELGQSAPRERLQEVYWGPDLGSDRAVEQELIAWGGHIEIERCDDVASRAAEWIAMAPLSAGCRDDRNSDRVRLATVAFLPTLGRPQTRIGSTRLSRSAKAIAPLRHPCWRRTPTSSLNCQIAGRNFPL
;
A
#
# COMPACT_ATOMS: atom_id res chain seq x y z
N MET A 1 -8.11 -13.47 20.60
CA MET A 1 -8.03 -12.13 21.22
C MET A 1 -8.56 -12.13 22.65
N LEU A 2 -9.82 -12.51 22.90
CA LEU A 2 -10.42 -12.55 24.25
C LEU A 2 -9.61 -13.35 25.27
N GLU A 3 -9.10 -14.51 24.86
CA GLU A 3 -8.22 -15.35 25.71
C GLU A 3 -6.93 -14.61 26.11
N ARG A 4 -6.24 -13.95 25.15
CA ARG A 4 -5.03 -13.17 25.44
C ARG A 4 -5.32 -12.00 26.39
N LEU A 5 -6.46 -11.34 26.22
CA LEU A 5 -6.93 -10.28 27.12
C LEU A 5 -7.17 -10.81 28.54
N LEU A 6 -7.88 -11.94 28.67
CA LEU A 6 -8.14 -12.60 29.95
C LEU A 6 -6.84 -13.01 30.67
N VAL A 7 -5.87 -13.56 29.93
CA VAL A 7 -4.56 -13.91 30.47
C VAL A 7 -3.79 -12.67 30.92
N SER A 8 -3.87 -11.56 30.17
CA SER A 8 -3.16 -10.32 30.51
C SER A 8 -3.79 -9.53 31.65
N GLN A 9 -5.10 -9.66 31.85
CA GLN A 9 -5.88 -8.92 32.87
C GLN A 9 -6.90 -9.85 33.55
N PRO A 10 -6.43 -10.79 34.39
CA PRO A 10 -7.29 -11.84 34.97
C PRO A 10 -8.32 -11.33 35.98
N HIS A 11 -8.18 -10.08 36.43
CA HIS A 11 -9.09 -9.44 37.39
C HIS A 11 -10.27 -8.73 36.70
N MET A 12 -10.20 -8.51 35.38
CA MET A 12 -11.32 -7.97 34.63
C MET A 12 -12.38 -9.05 34.43
N SER A 13 -13.64 -8.74 34.76
CA SER A 13 -14.79 -9.55 34.33
C SER A 13 -14.99 -9.38 32.83
N ILE A 14 -14.15 -10.02 32.00
CA ILE A 14 -14.27 -9.97 30.55
C ILE A 14 -15.46 -10.85 30.16
N PRO A 15 -16.54 -10.31 29.57
CA PRO A 15 -17.62 -11.15 29.06
C PRO A 15 -17.08 -12.06 27.95
N LEU A 16 -17.50 -13.33 27.96
CA LEU A 16 -17.15 -14.35 26.94
C LEU A 16 -17.65 -14.00 25.52
N ASN A 17 -18.41 -12.91 25.37
CA ASN A 17 -18.98 -12.45 24.12
C ASN A 17 -18.25 -11.17 23.64
N ALA A 18 -17.60 -11.26 22.48
CA ALA A 18 -16.86 -10.14 21.87
C ALA A 18 -17.74 -8.89 21.65
N LYS A 19 -19.03 -9.05 21.30
CA LYS A 19 -19.94 -7.90 21.12
C LYS A 19 -20.16 -7.17 22.44
N LEU A 20 -20.41 -7.90 23.53
CA LEU A 20 -20.62 -7.30 24.85
C LEU A 20 -19.35 -6.61 25.37
N LEU A 21 -18.17 -7.20 25.10
CA LEU A 21 -16.91 -6.55 25.41
C LEU A 21 -16.78 -5.22 24.66
N LEU A 22 -17.05 -5.21 23.35
CA LEU A 22 -17.01 -3.98 22.54
C LEU A 22 -18.02 -2.94 23.03
N CYS A 23 -19.25 -3.34 23.34
CA CYS A 23 -20.25 -2.44 23.94
C CYS A 23 -19.73 -1.79 25.22
N GLY A 24 -19.12 -2.58 26.12
CA GLY A 24 -18.56 -2.09 27.37
C GLY A 24 -17.41 -1.10 27.15
N LEU A 25 -16.49 -1.41 26.23
CA LEU A 25 -15.38 -0.53 25.87
C LEU A 25 -15.89 0.78 25.24
N LEU A 26 -16.85 0.71 24.32
CA LEU A 26 -17.44 1.90 23.70
C LEU A 26 -18.19 2.77 24.72
N ALA A 27 -18.93 2.15 25.64
CA ALA A 27 -19.61 2.87 26.71
C ALA A 27 -18.64 3.57 27.66
N GLN A 28 -17.52 2.92 27.99
CA GLN A 28 -16.48 3.50 28.83
C GLN A 28 -15.78 4.69 28.16
N GLU A 29 -15.40 4.54 26.89
CA GLU A 29 -14.63 5.57 26.16
C GLU A 29 -15.50 6.76 25.69
N PHE A 30 -16.75 6.50 25.29
CA PHE A 30 -17.62 7.51 24.69
C PHE A 30 -18.83 7.90 25.56
N GLY A 31 -18.96 7.33 26.76
CA GLY A 31 -20.09 7.59 27.67
C GLY A 31 -21.46 7.21 27.08
N THR A 32 -21.48 6.33 26.08
CA THR A 32 -22.68 6.02 25.29
C THR A 32 -22.90 4.52 25.23
N GLU A 33 -24.05 4.05 25.70
CA GLU A 33 -24.44 2.64 25.56
C GLU A 33 -24.76 2.32 24.09
N VAL A 34 -24.19 1.23 23.59
CA VAL A 34 -24.42 0.73 22.23
C VAL A 34 -25.21 -0.58 22.32
N ASP A 35 -26.37 -0.62 21.66
CA ASP A 35 -27.15 -1.86 21.53
C ASP A 35 -26.32 -2.94 20.79
N PRO A 36 -26.05 -4.11 21.41
CA PRO A 36 -25.31 -5.20 20.78
C PRO A 36 -25.91 -5.69 19.44
N SER A 37 -27.21 -5.47 19.21
CA SER A 37 -27.88 -5.79 17.94
C SER A 37 -27.35 -4.95 16.77
N ARG A 38 -26.79 -3.76 17.06
CA ARG A 38 -26.21 -2.83 16.09
C ARG A 38 -24.72 -3.09 15.81
N ILE A 39 -24.12 -4.07 16.46
CA ILE A 39 -22.74 -4.48 16.21
C ILE A 39 -22.74 -5.67 15.26
N SER A 40 -22.12 -5.52 14.10
CA SER A 40 -21.88 -6.60 13.14
C SER A 40 -20.38 -6.87 13.00
N PHE A 41 -20.02 -8.14 12.96
CA PHE A 41 -18.68 -8.57 12.55
C PHE A 41 -18.75 -8.95 11.08
N VAL A 42 -17.86 -8.37 10.29
CA VAL A 42 -17.71 -8.65 8.87
C VAL A 42 -16.37 -9.32 8.64
N SER A 43 -16.27 -10.13 7.59
CA SER A 43 -14.98 -10.73 7.22
C SER A 43 -14.00 -9.66 6.73
N HIS A 44 -12.76 -9.76 7.17
CA HIS A 44 -11.63 -8.90 6.81
C HIS A 44 -11.44 -8.81 5.29
N HIS A 45 -11.35 -9.96 4.61
CA HIS A 45 -11.12 -9.98 3.16
C HIS A 45 -12.37 -9.62 2.36
N LEU A 46 -13.57 -9.91 2.85
CA LEU A 46 -14.78 -9.36 2.23
C LEU A 46 -14.83 -7.84 2.38
N SER A 47 -14.40 -7.29 3.51
CA SER A 47 -14.31 -5.84 3.71
C SER A 47 -13.33 -5.22 2.70
N HIS A 48 -12.14 -5.81 2.53
CA HIS A 48 -11.22 -5.40 1.46
C HIS A 48 -11.89 -5.43 0.08
N ALA A 49 -12.58 -6.52 -0.26
CA ALA A 49 -13.23 -6.71 -1.55
C ALA A 49 -14.32 -5.67 -1.82
N TRP A 50 -15.21 -5.44 -0.84
CA TRP A 50 -16.26 -4.42 -0.90
C TRP A 50 -15.70 -3.01 -1.04
N SER A 51 -14.62 -2.71 -0.30
CA SER A 51 -13.97 -1.41 -0.39
C SER A 51 -13.47 -1.13 -1.82
N ALA A 52 -12.92 -2.15 -2.49
CA ALA A 52 -12.37 -2.00 -3.83
C ALA A 52 -13.43 -2.05 -4.92
N PHE A 53 -14.37 -3.00 -4.85
CA PHE A 53 -15.38 -3.19 -5.89
C PHE A 53 -16.34 -2.02 -5.96
N SER A 54 -16.96 -1.64 -4.85
CA SER A 54 -17.96 -0.56 -4.83
C SER A 54 -17.38 0.77 -5.29
N MET A 55 -16.12 1.05 -4.95
CA MET A 55 -15.44 2.31 -5.31
C MET A 55 -14.80 2.30 -6.69
N SER A 56 -14.87 1.18 -7.43
CA SER A 56 -14.21 1.05 -8.74
C SER A 56 -14.99 1.71 -9.88
N GLY A 57 -16.30 1.87 -9.71
CA GLY A 57 -17.21 2.25 -10.80
C GLY A 57 -17.44 1.16 -11.85
N PHE A 58 -17.06 -0.09 -11.55
CA PHE A 58 -17.29 -1.22 -12.44
C PHE A 58 -18.65 -1.88 -12.19
N GLU A 59 -19.36 -2.21 -13.27
CA GLU A 59 -20.56 -3.06 -13.16
C GLU A 59 -20.20 -4.50 -12.77
N GLN A 60 -19.06 -4.97 -13.27
CA GLN A 60 -18.53 -6.31 -12.99
C GLN A 60 -16.99 -6.26 -13.00
N SER A 61 -16.36 -6.90 -12.03
CA SER A 61 -14.91 -7.10 -11.97
C SER A 61 -14.52 -8.39 -11.26
N LEU A 62 -13.35 -8.92 -11.61
CA LEU A 62 -12.65 -9.87 -10.77
C LEU A 62 -12.05 -9.07 -9.62
N ILE A 63 -12.21 -9.56 -8.40
CA ILE A 63 -11.70 -8.92 -7.19
C ILE A 63 -10.62 -9.83 -6.61
N LEU A 64 -9.44 -9.28 -6.35
CA LEU A 64 -8.39 -9.98 -5.65
C LEU A 64 -7.93 -9.16 -4.45
N THR A 65 -8.13 -9.69 -3.25
CA THR A 65 -7.58 -9.14 -2.01
C THR A 65 -6.37 -9.97 -1.60
N ILE A 66 -5.25 -9.31 -1.27
CA ILE A 66 -4.01 -9.98 -0.85
C ILE A 66 -3.37 -9.18 0.27
N ASP A 67 -3.17 -9.82 1.41
CA ASP A 67 -2.76 -9.18 2.65
C ASP A 67 -1.77 -10.04 3.45
N GLY A 68 -1.29 -9.52 4.59
CA GLY A 68 -0.52 -10.30 5.55
C GLY A 68 -1.34 -11.43 6.17
N GLY A 69 -2.52 -11.11 6.69
CA GLY A 69 -3.45 -12.06 7.30
C GLY A 69 -4.66 -11.34 7.91
N GLY A 70 -5.77 -12.06 8.04
CA GLY A 70 -7.02 -11.59 8.64
C GLY A 70 -8.08 -12.70 8.58
N ASP A 71 -8.73 -12.99 9.71
CA ASP A 71 -9.69 -14.10 9.84
C ASP A 71 -9.18 -15.46 9.34
N PHE A 72 -7.91 -15.80 9.66
CA PHE A 72 -7.23 -17.03 9.22
C PHE A 72 -7.00 -17.14 7.69
N ALA A 73 -7.26 -16.07 6.94
CA ALA A 73 -7.02 -15.96 5.51
C ALA A 73 -5.99 -14.87 5.21
N SER A 74 -5.27 -15.00 4.10
CA SER A 74 -4.33 -14.01 3.58
C SER A 74 -4.79 -13.38 2.27
N GLY A 75 -5.85 -13.91 1.67
CA GLY A 75 -6.45 -13.31 0.49
C GLY A 75 -7.80 -13.91 0.12
N LEU A 76 -8.49 -13.23 -0.78
CA LEU A 76 -9.76 -13.64 -1.34
C LEU A 76 -9.78 -13.30 -2.83
N LEU A 77 -10.16 -14.29 -3.64
CA LEU A 77 -10.60 -14.07 -5.00
C LEU A 77 -12.12 -14.09 -5.04
N ALA A 78 -12.74 -13.08 -5.65
CA ALA A 78 -14.19 -12.98 -5.77
C ALA A 78 -14.59 -12.39 -7.12
N VAL A 79 -15.86 -12.52 -7.48
CA VAL A 79 -16.49 -11.76 -8.57
C VAL A 79 -17.40 -10.71 -7.94
N GLY A 80 -17.16 -9.46 -8.29
CA GLY A 80 -18.12 -8.38 -8.05
C GLY A 80 -19.02 -8.26 -9.26
N SER A 81 -20.34 -8.27 -9.06
CA SER A 81 -21.32 -8.07 -10.13
C SER A 81 -22.56 -7.38 -9.57
N GLY A 82 -22.91 -6.21 -10.11
CA GLY A 82 -24.05 -5.44 -9.62
C GLY A 82 -23.86 -5.01 -8.17
N THR A 83 -24.67 -5.56 -7.27
CA THR A 83 -24.66 -5.32 -5.82
C THR A 83 -24.21 -6.54 -5.03
N GLU A 84 -23.52 -7.48 -5.68
CA GLU A 84 -23.08 -8.74 -5.09
C GLU A 84 -21.57 -8.89 -5.21
N VAL A 85 -20.97 -9.47 -4.16
CA VAL A 85 -19.59 -9.93 -4.14
C VAL A 85 -19.62 -11.41 -3.81
N THR A 86 -19.25 -12.25 -4.78
CA THR A 86 -19.29 -13.71 -4.65
C THR A 86 -17.87 -14.28 -4.56
N PRO A 87 -17.46 -14.83 -3.41
CA PRO A 87 -16.20 -15.55 -3.26
C PRO A 87 -16.04 -16.68 -4.29
N LEU A 88 -14.87 -16.77 -4.91
CA LEU A 88 -14.44 -17.88 -5.77
C LEU A 88 -13.42 -18.77 -5.06
N ALA A 89 -12.46 -18.17 -4.35
CA ALA A 89 -11.42 -18.87 -3.61
C ALA A 89 -10.93 -18.02 -2.44
N THR A 90 -10.61 -18.66 -1.32
CA THR A 90 -9.97 -18.02 -0.16
C THR A 90 -8.59 -18.62 0.00
N PHE A 91 -7.58 -17.78 0.20
CA PHE A 91 -6.21 -18.20 0.44
C PHE A 91 -5.95 -18.22 1.95
N PRO A 92 -5.53 -19.35 2.54
CA PRO A 92 -5.27 -19.44 3.97
C PRO A 92 -4.06 -18.58 4.37
N GLU A 93 -3.94 -18.24 5.65
CA GLU A 93 -2.79 -17.48 6.16
C GLU A 93 -1.45 -18.18 5.92
N SER A 94 -1.42 -19.52 5.88
CA SER A 94 -0.24 -20.32 5.53
C SER A 94 0.29 -20.03 4.12
N ASP A 95 -0.59 -19.58 3.21
CA ASP A 95 -0.26 -19.21 1.84
C ASP A 95 -0.11 -17.69 1.66
N SER A 96 0.23 -16.96 2.74
CA SER A 96 0.31 -15.51 2.70
C SER A 96 1.47 -14.99 1.87
N LEU A 97 1.15 -14.22 0.83
CA LEU A 97 2.13 -13.45 0.06
C LEU A 97 2.69 -12.26 0.85
N GLY A 98 1.91 -11.72 1.80
CA GLY A 98 2.42 -10.73 2.75
C GLY A 98 3.48 -11.33 3.67
N LEU A 99 3.27 -12.55 4.19
CA LEU A 99 4.26 -13.26 4.98
C LEU A 99 5.47 -13.71 4.16
N LEU A 100 5.29 -14.14 2.90
CA LEU A 100 6.43 -14.39 1.99
C LEU A 100 7.35 -13.16 1.90
N TYR A 101 6.78 -11.97 1.76
CA TYR A 101 7.52 -10.71 1.79
C TYR A 101 8.19 -10.50 3.14
N LEU A 102 7.42 -10.51 4.23
CA LEU A 102 7.91 -10.22 5.58
C LEU A 102 9.05 -11.16 6.02
N GLU A 103 8.89 -12.45 5.76
CA GLU A 103 9.86 -13.50 6.08
C GLU A 103 11.15 -13.37 5.26
N THR A 104 11.10 -12.73 4.10
CA THR A 104 12.27 -12.47 3.26
C THR A 104 12.98 -11.18 3.66
N ILE A 105 12.24 -10.07 3.85
CA ILE A 105 12.84 -8.75 4.03
C ILE A 105 13.61 -8.61 5.35
N LYS A 106 13.36 -9.48 6.34
CA LYS A 106 14.13 -9.53 7.59
C LYS A 106 15.62 -9.80 7.37
N TYR A 107 15.96 -10.57 6.34
CA TYR A 107 17.35 -10.82 5.95
C TYR A 107 18.02 -9.62 5.26
N LEU A 108 17.21 -8.64 4.86
CA LEU A 108 17.65 -7.36 4.34
C LEU A 108 17.70 -6.29 5.45
N GLY A 109 17.44 -6.63 6.72
CA GLY A 109 17.45 -5.69 7.85
C GLY A 109 16.21 -4.79 7.88
N TYR A 110 15.10 -5.25 7.32
CA TYR A 110 13.79 -4.60 7.32
C TYR A 110 12.77 -5.45 8.08
N GLY A 111 11.61 -4.88 8.37
CA GLY A 111 10.52 -5.57 9.08
C GLY A 111 9.16 -5.08 8.61
N MET A 112 8.15 -5.31 9.44
CA MET A 112 6.78 -4.89 9.16
C MET A 112 6.72 -3.40 8.79
N PHE A 113 5.97 -3.08 7.73
CA PHE A 113 5.83 -1.75 7.14
C PHE A 113 7.05 -1.23 6.35
N ASP A 114 8.10 -2.02 6.17
CA ASP A 114 9.26 -1.67 5.34
C ASP A 114 9.26 -2.37 3.96
N GLU A 115 8.22 -3.14 3.62
CA GLU A 115 8.08 -3.94 2.40
C GLU A 115 8.29 -3.09 1.14
N TYR A 116 7.74 -1.87 1.13
CA TYR A 116 7.85 -0.93 0.02
C TYR A 116 9.30 -0.47 -0.24
N LYS A 117 10.18 -0.53 0.76
CA LYS A 117 11.62 -0.24 0.57
C LYS A 117 12.29 -1.34 -0.26
N VAL A 118 11.89 -2.59 -0.05
CA VAL A 118 12.39 -3.74 -0.82
C VAL A 118 11.78 -3.75 -2.22
N MET A 119 10.50 -3.40 -2.37
CA MET A 119 9.92 -3.11 -3.68
C MET A 119 10.71 -2.02 -4.43
N GLY A 120 11.11 -0.94 -3.75
CA GLY A 120 11.94 0.12 -4.33
C GLY A 120 13.38 -0.29 -4.63
N LEU A 121 13.90 -1.34 -3.98
CA LEU A 121 15.23 -1.89 -4.18
C LEU A 121 15.28 -2.90 -5.33
N ALA A 122 14.19 -3.62 -5.58
CA ALA A 122 14.09 -4.65 -6.60
C ALA A 122 14.54 -4.23 -8.02
N PRO A 123 14.25 -3.02 -8.52
CA PRO A 123 14.71 -2.58 -9.85
C PRO A 123 16.22 -2.44 -10.02
N TYR A 124 17.00 -2.52 -8.93
CA TYR A 124 18.46 -2.44 -8.96
C TYR A 124 19.15 -3.82 -8.97
N GLY A 125 18.37 -4.90 -8.97
CA GLY A 125 18.86 -6.26 -8.99
C GLY A 125 18.51 -7.00 -10.28
N ASP A 126 19.14 -8.16 -10.43
CA ASP A 126 18.76 -9.20 -11.39
C ASP A 126 18.06 -10.34 -10.62
N PRO A 127 16.85 -10.79 -11.00
CA PRO A 127 16.21 -11.92 -10.35
C PRO A 127 16.87 -13.28 -10.69
N ALA A 128 17.61 -13.37 -11.79
CA ALA A 128 18.12 -14.66 -12.28
C ALA A 128 18.96 -15.45 -11.23
N PRO A 129 19.86 -14.84 -10.44
CA PRO A 129 20.71 -15.57 -9.51
C PRO A 129 19.97 -16.27 -8.36
N HIS A 130 18.77 -15.81 -7.98
CA HIS A 130 18.00 -16.42 -6.87
C HIS A 130 16.61 -16.91 -7.31
N ARG A 131 16.30 -16.91 -8.62
CA ARG A 131 15.02 -17.41 -9.14
C ARG A 131 14.72 -18.83 -8.66
N ASP A 132 15.63 -19.76 -8.91
CA ASP A 132 15.49 -21.18 -8.54
C ASP A 132 15.43 -21.38 -7.02
N LEU A 133 16.00 -20.45 -6.25
CA LEU A 133 15.87 -20.42 -4.80
C LEU A 133 14.44 -20.06 -4.39
N PHE A 134 13.85 -19.03 -4.99
CA PHE A 134 12.47 -18.61 -4.68
C PHE A 134 11.43 -19.60 -5.19
N GLU A 135 11.68 -20.31 -6.29
CA GLU A 135 10.78 -21.37 -6.80
C GLU A 135 10.61 -22.52 -5.78
N GLN A 136 11.51 -22.67 -4.81
CA GLN A 136 11.35 -23.65 -3.73
C GLN A 136 10.33 -23.22 -2.66
N PHE A 137 9.94 -21.94 -2.63
CA PHE A 137 9.07 -21.35 -1.61
C PHE A 137 7.60 -21.35 -2.01
N TYR A 138 7.26 -21.68 -3.25
CA TYR A 138 5.87 -21.72 -3.68
C TYR A 138 5.60 -22.83 -4.71
N GLU A 139 4.34 -23.21 -4.81
CA GLU A 139 3.81 -24.13 -5.82
C GLU A 139 2.65 -23.42 -6.52
N LEU A 140 2.63 -23.43 -7.86
CA LEU A 140 1.49 -22.95 -8.64
C LEU A 140 0.59 -24.15 -8.95
N LEU A 141 -0.70 -24.03 -8.65
CA LEU A 141 -1.66 -25.12 -8.79
C LEU A 141 -2.43 -24.98 -10.10
N ASP A 142 -2.76 -26.11 -10.75
CA ASP A 142 -3.46 -26.14 -12.04
C ASP A 142 -4.84 -25.47 -12.01
N ASN A 143 -5.46 -25.38 -10.83
CA ASN A 143 -6.76 -24.73 -10.61
C ASN A 143 -6.67 -23.21 -10.41
N GLY A 144 -5.53 -22.59 -10.75
CA GLY A 144 -5.30 -21.16 -10.55
C GLY A 144 -4.94 -20.76 -9.12
N GLY A 145 -4.89 -21.71 -8.18
CA GLY A 145 -4.40 -21.48 -6.83
C GLY A 145 -2.87 -21.51 -6.71
N TYR A 146 -2.38 -21.37 -5.49
CA TYR A 146 -0.97 -21.50 -5.16
C TYR A 146 -0.79 -21.97 -3.71
N ARG A 147 0.41 -22.44 -3.38
CA ARG A 147 0.84 -22.70 -1.99
C ARG A 147 2.13 -21.98 -1.67
N ILE A 148 2.32 -21.58 -0.41
CA ILE A 148 3.59 -21.02 0.10
C ILE A 148 4.18 -21.95 1.16
N TYR A 149 5.48 -22.16 1.08
CA TYR A 149 6.26 -22.94 2.05
C TYR A 149 7.07 -21.99 2.93
N LEU A 150 6.38 -21.27 3.83
CA LEU A 150 6.99 -20.26 4.71
C LEU A 150 8.12 -20.83 5.57
N ASP A 151 8.00 -22.10 5.98
CA ASP A 151 8.98 -22.85 6.76
C ASP A 151 10.33 -23.02 6.05
N ARG A 152 10.33 -22.99 4.70
CA ARG A 152 11.55 -23.14 3.89
C ARG A 152 12.33 -21.85 3.73
N ILE A 153 11.69 -20.69 3.85
CA ILE A 153 12.29 -19.38 3.59
C ILE A 153 13.50 -19.16 4.49
N GLY A 154 13.28 -19.26 5.80
CA GLY A 154 14.30 -18.90 6.79
C GLY A 154 15.58 -19.74 6.70
N PRO A 155 15.49 -21.08 6.75
CA PRO A 155 16.66 -21.96 6.62
C PRO A 155 17.40 -21.78 5.29
N THR A 156 16.67 -21.55 4.20
CA THR A 156 17.26 -21.42 2.86
C THR A 156 18.02 -20.11 2.70
N LEU A 157 17.43 -18.99 3.14
CA LEU A 157 18.09 -17.69 3.09
C LEU A 157 19.31 -17.63 4.00
N LEU A 158 19.24 -18.17 5.23
CA LEU A 158 20.40 -18.22 6.13
C LEU A 158 21.63 -18.91 5.53
N ARG A 159 21.44 -19.89 4.64
CA ARG A 159 22.53 -20.62 3.98
C ARG A 159 23.03 -19.98 2.70
N SER A 160 22.20 -19.15 2.05
CA SER A 160 22.40 -18.77 0.64
C SER A 160 22.71 -17.29 0.44
N ILE A 161 22.44 -16.44 1.44
CA ILE A 161 22.68 -15.01 1.34
C ILE A 161 23.47 -14.45 2.52
N GLU A 162 24.23 -13.40 2.25
CA GLU A 162 24.79 -12.56 3.31
C GLU A 162 23.64 -11.79 3.99
N VAL A 163 23.55 -11.88 5.31
CA VAL A 163 22.49 -11.19 6.06
C VAL A 163 22.86 -9.72 6.24
N ARG A 164 21.99 -8.83 5.78
CA ARG A 164 22.16 -7.38 5.97
C ARG A 164 21.51 -6.90 7.26
N ARG A 165 22.26 -6.15 8.08
CA ARG A 165 21.67 -5.38 9.21
C ARG A 165 21.20 -3.99 8.77
N LYS A 166 20.19 -3.45 9.46
CA LYS A 166 19.70 -2.08 9.24
C LYS A 166 20.85 -1.09 9.36
N GLY A 167 20.96 -0.18 8.39
CA GLY A 167 22.04 0.82 8.32
C GLY A 167 23.27 0.39 7.50
N MET A 168 23.46 -0.90 7.23
CA MET A 168 24.57 -1.38 6.37
C MET A 168 24.33 -1.04 4.90
N PRO A 169 25.39 -0.91 4.07
CA PRO A 169 25.22 -0.76 2.62
C PRO A 169 24.52 -1.99 2.01
N PHE A 170 23.87 -1.78 0.86
CA PHE A 170 23.34 -2.87 0.05
C PHE A 170 24.42 -3.39 -0.89
N THR A 171 24.68 -4.70 -0.87
CA THR A 171 25.50 -5.40 -1.87
C THR A 171 24.64 -5.67 -3.11
N GLN A 172 25.26 -6.20 -4.18
CA GLN A 172 24.50 -6.63 -5.36
C GLN A 172 23.60 -7.82 -5.02
N GLN A 173 24.09 -8.78 -4.23
CA GLN A 173 23.29 -9.93 -3.77
C GLN A 173 21.98 -9.51 -3.09
N HIS A 174 21.99 -8.47 -2.25
CA HIS A 174 20.77 -7.97 -1.60
C HIS A 174 19.75 -7.39 -2.60
N LYS A 175 20.23 -6.75 -3.67
CA LYS A 175 19.36 -6.20 -4.72
C LYS A 175 18.79 -7.34 -5.56
N ASP A 176 19.61 -8.32 -5.93
CA ASP A 176 19.21 -9.50 -6.71
C ASP A 176 18.18 -10.35 -5.94
N LEU A 177 18.37 -10.50 -4.63
CA LEU A 177 17.38 -11.13 -3.75
C LEU A 177 16.05 -10.35 -3.76
N SER A 178 16.11 -9.02 -3.68
CA SER A 178 14.93 -8.14 -3.74
C SER A 178 14.20 -8.27 -5.08
N ALA A 179 14.95 -8.34 -6.18
CA ALA A 179 14.42 -8.56 -7.52
C ALA A 179 13.72 -9.94 -7.65
N SER A 180 14.33 -10.98 -7.08
CA SER A 180 13.78 -12.34 -7.09
C SER A 180 12.52 -12.47 -6.24
N LEU A 181 12.46 -11.84 -5.07
CA LEU A 181 11.24 -11.75 -4.25
C LEU A 181 10.11 -11.07 -5.02
N GLN A 182 10.41 -9.94 -5.67
CA GLN A 182 9.42 -9.21 -6.47
C GLN A 182 8.95 -10.04 -7.67
N GLU A 183 9.85 -10.75 -8.36
CA GLU A 183 9.51 -11.65 -9.46
C GLU A 183 8.62 -12.82 -8.99
N ALA A 184 8.92 -13.42 -7.83
CA ALA A 184 8.11 -14.51 -7.27
C ALA A 184 6.68 -14.05 -6.96
N LEU A 185 6.52 -12.90 -6.27
CA LEU A 185 5.22 -12.31 -6.01
C LEU A 185 4.44 -12.10 -7.32
N GLU A 186 5.09 -11.52 -8.32
CA GLU A 186 4.46 -11.25 -9.62
C GLU A 186 4.04 -12.53 -10.32
N ARG A 187 4.89 -13.56 -10.37
CA ARG A 187 4.57 -14.84 -11.00
C ARG A 187 3.34 -15.48 -10.37
N ILE A 188 3.25 -15.49 -9.04
CA ILE A 188 2.11 -16.08 -8.33
C ILE A 188 0.83 -15.30 -8.62
N VAL A 189 0.86 -13.96 -8.51
CA VAL A 189 -0.33 -13.14 -8.74
C VAL A 189 -0.79 -13.20 -10.21
N PHE A 190 0.16 -13.20 -11.16
CA PHE A 190 -0.16 -13.38 -12.58
C PHE A 190 -0.77 -14.74 -12.88
N HIS A 191 -0.30 -15.81 -12.22
CA HIS A 191 -0.87 -17.15 -12.35
C HIS A 191 -2.35 -17.17 -11.96
N VAL A 192 -2.65 -16.68 -10.75
CA VAL A 192 -4.03 -16.57 -10.23
C VAL A 192 -4.91 -15.75 -11.18
N LEU A 193 -4.49 -14.52 -11.48
CA LEU A 193 -5.32 -13.59 -12.24
C LEU A 193 -5.51 -14.00 -13.70
N ARG A 194 -4.50 -14.60 -14.34
CA ARG A 194 -4.63 -15.10 -15.71
C ARG A 194 -5.64 -16.24 -15.76
N HIS A 195 -5.46 -17.25 -14.92
CA HIS A 195 -6.34 -18.42 -14.87
C HIS A 195 -7.81 -18.01 -14.67
N HIS A 196 -8.08 -17.18 -13.65
CA HIS A 196 -9.44 -16.81 -13.34
C HIS A 196 -10.04 -15.78 -14.31
N SER A 197 -9.24 -14.91 -14.94
CA SER A 197 -9.73 -14.05 -16.03
C SER A 197 -10.09 -14.86 -17.29
N GLU A 198 -9.37 -15.95 -17.58
CA GLU A 198 -9.67 -16.84 -18.71
C GLU A 198 -10.97 -17.62 -18.47
N ILE A 199 -11.17 -18.16 -17.26
CA ILE A 199 -12.38 -18.92 -16.91
C ILE A 199 -13.61 -18.03 -16.82
N THR A 200 -13.50 -16.87 -16.15
CA THR A 200 -14.67 -15.99 -15.93
C THR A 200 -14.98 -15.11 -17.14
N GLY A 201 -14.01 -14.90 -18.04
CA GLY A 201 -14.09 -13.92 -19.11
C GLY A 201 -14.02 -12.47 -18.65
N ILE A 202 -13.90 -12.20 -17.34
CA ILE A 202 -13.93 -10.84 -16.80
C ILE A 202 -12.60 -10.13 -17.07
N LYS A 203 -12.69 -8.93 -17.64
CA LYS A 203 -11.54 -8.10 -18.07
C LYS A 203 -11.37 -6.81 -17.27
N ARG A 204 -12.01 -6.70 -16.11
CA ARG A 204 -11.79 -5.61 -15.15
C ARG A 204 -11.34 -6.20 -13.82
N LEU A 205 -10.41 -5.53 -13.16
CA LEU A 205 -9.80 -6.02 -11.92
C LEU A 205 -9.94 -4.97 -10.80
N SER A 206 -10.41 -5.39 -9.64
CA SER A 206 -10.39 -4.61 -8.41
C SER A 206 -9.40 -5.22 -7.42
N LEU A 207 -8.48 -4.41 -6.88
CA LEU A 207 -7.41 -4.86 -5.97
C LEU A 207 -7.49 -4.16 -4.61
N ALA A 208 -7.33 -4.94 -3.54
CA ALA A 208 -7.18 -4.49 -2.16
C ALA A 208 -6.32 -5.45 -1.33
N GLY A 209 -6.15 -5.18 -0.04
CA GLY A 209 -5.18 -5.83 0.85
C GLY A 209 -3.80 -5.17 0.80
N GLY A 210 -3.02 -5.30 1.88
CA GLY A 210 -1.72 -4.61 2.01
C GLY A 210 -0.74 -4.90 0.88
N VAL A 211 -0.77 -6.11 0.30
CA VAL A 211 0.10 -6.48 -0.83
C VAL A 211 -0.31 -5.77 -2.13
N ALA A 212 -1.58 -5.37 -2.27
CA ALA A 212 -2.04 -4.58 -3.41
C ALA A 212 -1.46 -3.15 -3.46
N HIS A 213 -0.74 -2.70 -2.43
CA HIS A 213 0.08 -1.48 -2.51
C HIS A 213 1.34 -1.64 -3.35
N ASN A 214 1.63 -2.86 -3.83
CA ASN A 214 2.77 -3.12 -4.71
C ASN A 214 2.54 -2.50 -6.10
N CYS A 215 2.94 -1.23 -6.26
CA CYS A 215 2.74 -0.48 -7.50
C CYS A 215 3.52 -1.05 -8.69
N THR A 216 4.61 -1.80 -8.45
CA THR A 216 5.35 -2.51 -9.50
C THR A 216 4.50 -3.63 -10.09
N LEU A 217 3.90 -4.47 -9.24
CA LEU A 217 2.95 -5.51 -9.62
C LEU A 217 1.75 -4.91 -10.37
N ASN A 218 1.10 -3.89 -9.78
CA ASN A 218 -0.08 -3.26 -10.39
C ASN A 218 0.23 -2.68 -11.77
N GLY A 219 1.40 -2.03 -11.91
CA GLY A 219 1.85 -1.50 -13.19
C GLY A 219 2.11 -2.59 -14.23
N LYS A 220 2.66 -3.75 -13.82
CA LYS A 220 2.86 -4.90 -14.72
C LYS A 220 1.53 -5.52 -15.12
N LEU A 221 0.58 -5.69 -14.20
CA LEU A 221 -0.77 -6.17 -14.49
C LEU A 221 -1.48 -5.27 -15.51
N LEU A 222 -1.42 -3.95 -15.32
CA LEU A 222 -2.02 -2.97 -16.24
C LEU A 222 -1.43 -3.08 -17.66
N ARG A 223 -0.11 -3.29 -17.77
CA ARG A 223 0.58 -3.41 -19.07
C ARG A 223 0.46 -4.78 -19.70
N SER A 224 0.03 -5.80 -18.97
CA SER A 224 -0.03 -7.18 -19.44
C SER A 224 -1.10 -7.42 -20.51
N GLY A 225 -2.13 -6.56 -20.57
CA GLY A 225 -3.30 -6.77 -21.43
C GLY A 225 -4.29 -7.82 -20.94
N ILE A 226 -4.05 -8.47 -19.78
CA ILE A 226 -5.01 -9.41 -19.18
C ILE A 226 -6.32 -8.69 -18.82
N PHE A 227 -6.21 -7.47 -18.32
CA PHE A 227 -7.35 -6.61 -17.95
C PHE A 227 -7.34 -5.31 -18.76
N GLN A 228 -8.53 -4.84 -19.14
CA GLN A 228 -8.75 -3.59 -19.85
C GLN A 228 -8.69 -2.39 -18.90
N ASP A 229 -9.10 -2.58 -17.65
CA ASP A 229 -9.07 -1.56 -16.61
C ASP A 229 -8.83 -2.21 -15.24
N ILE A 230 -8.11 -1.50 -14.38
CA ILE A 230 -7.73 -1.94 -13.04
C ILE A 230 -8.04 -0.80 -12.06
N PHE A 231 -8.79 -1.12 -11.02
CA PHE A 231 -8.96 -0.27 -9.86
C PHE A 231 -8.17 -0.84 -8.68
N VAL A 232 -7.36 0.01 -8.06
CA VAL A 232 -6.65 -0.32 -6.82
C VAL A 232 -7.17 0.61 -5.75
N GLN A 233 -7.68 0.07 -4.65
CA GLN A 233 -8.18 0.88 -3.54
C GLN A 233 -7.03 1.75 -2.98
N PRO A 234 -7.14 3.10 -2.92
CA PRO A 234 -6.07 3.94 -2.38
C PRO A 234 -5.71 3.61 -0.93
N ALA A 235 -6.71 3.28 -0.11
CA ALA A 235 -6.52 2.73 1.23
C ALA A 235 -6.53 1.20 1.23
N ALA A 236 -5.83 0.54 0.30
CA ALA A 236 -5.88 -0.93 0.15
C ALA A 236 -5.36 -1.71 1.37
N HIS A 237 -4.61 -1.11 2.29
CA HIS A 237 -4.27 -1.74 3.58
C HIS A 237 -5.49 -1.73 4.54
N ASP A 238 -5.34 -2.22 5.76
CA ASP A 238 -6.46 -2.40 6.71
C ASP A 238 -7.34 -1.18 7.00
N ALA A 239 -6.88 0.05 6.71
CA ALA A 239 -7.75 1.23 6.83
C ALA A 239 -8.94 1.18 5.86
N GLY A 240 -8.79 0.52 4.70
CA GLY A 240 -9.87 0.31 3.74
C GLY A 240 -10.97 -0.62 4.26
N CYS A 241 -10.68 -1.48 5.25
CA CYS A 241 -11.66 -2.39 5.82
C CYS A 241 -12.81 -1.65 6.52
N ALA A 242 -12.56 -0.49 7.13
CA ALA A 242 -13.63 0.31 7.75
C ALA A 242 -14.67 0.76 6.70
N LEU A 243 -14.20 1.26 5.55
CA LEU A 243 -15.07 1.62 4.43
C LEU A 243 -15.79 0.39 3.88
N GLY A 244 -15.05 -0.68 3.62
CA GLY A 244 -15.59 -1.94 3.10
C GLY A 244 -16.68 -2.55 3.97
N ALA A 245 -16.46 -2.57 5.29
CA ALA A 245 -17.42 -3.03 6.28
C ALA A 245 -18.71 -2.20 6.23
N ALA A 246 -18.58 -0.87 6.18
CA ALA A 246 -19.73 0.03 6.11
C ALA A 246 -20.52 -0.17 4.81
N LEU A 247 -19.84 -0.32 3.66
CA LEU A 247 -20.48 -0.56 2.36
C LEU A 247 -21.17 -1.92 2.30
N MET A 248 -20.53 -2.96 2.81
CA MET A 248 -21.11 -4.30 2.92
C MET A 248 -22.38 -4.27 3.76
N MET A 249 -22.31 -3.70 4.97
CA MET A 249 -23.48 -3.64 5.86
C MET A 249 -24.58 -2.74 5.32
N SER A 250 -24.24 -1.61 4.67
CA SER A 250 -25.21 -0.74 4.02
C SER A 250 -25.99 -1.52 2.94
N ASN A 251 -25.27 -2.30 2.13
CA ASN A 251 -25.87 -3.16 1.11
C ASN A 251 -26.78 -4.25 1.71
N GLU A 252 -26.36 -4.91 2.78
CA GLU A 252 -27.19 -5.90 3.51
C GLU A 252 -28.46 -5.29 4.09
N LEU A 253 -28.42 -4.01 4.49
CA LEU A 253 -29.58 -3.25 4.98
C LEU A 253 -30.48 -2.71 3.84
N GLY A 254 -30.23 -3.10 2.59
CA GLY A 254 -31.01 -2.68 1.42
C GLY A 254 -30.63 -1.30 0.88
N GLN A 255 -29.53 -0.71 1.34
CA GLN A 255 -28.96 0.52 0.80
C GLN A 255 -27.75 0.16 -0.06
N SER A 256 -27.97 0.00 -1.37
CA SER A 256 -26.91 -0.42 -2.28
C SER A 256 -25.70 0.50 -2.19
N ALA A 257 -24.51 -0.12 -2.14
CA ALA A 257 -23.26 0.62 -2.16
C ALA A 257 -23.18 1.51 -3.41
N PRO A 258 -22.61 2.72 -3.32
CA PRO A 258 -22.34 3.55 -4.49
C PRO A 258 -21.49 2.76 -5.49
N ARG A 259 -21.78 2.94 -6.77
CA ARG A 259 -21.07 2.32 -7.90
C ARG A 259 -20.41 3.36 -8.77
N GLU A 260 -20.02 4.46 -8.16
CA GLU A 260 -19.25 5.51 -8.82
C GLU A 260 -17.78 5.27 -8.56
N ARG A 261 -16.95 5.55 -9.57
CA ARG A 261 -15.51 5.47 -9.38
C ARG A 261 -15.10 6.56 -8.40
N LEU A 262 -14.34 6.17 -7.38
CA LEU A 262 -13.71 7.09 -6.45
C LEU A 262 -12.87 8.15 -7.19
N GLN A 263 -13.21 9.42 -7.00
CA GLN A 263 -12.55 10.55 -7.66
C GLN A 263 -11.45 11.18 -6.79
N GLU A 264 -11.65 11.20 -5.47
CA GLU A 264 -10.75 11.85 -4.52
C GLU A 264 -10.67 11.08 -3.20
N VAL A 265 -9.66 11.40 -2.39
CA VAL A 265 -9.39 10.75 -1.10
C VAL A 265 -9.38 11.74 0.06
N TYR A 266 -9.91 12.95 -0.15
CA TYR A 266 -9.95 14.03 0.84
C TYR A 266 -11.14 13.89 1.79
N TRP A 267 -11.22 12.75 2.49
CA TRP A 267 -12.32 12.45 3.43
C TRP A 267 -11.95 12.68 4.90
N GLY A 268 -10.80 13.30 5.14
CA GLY A 268 -10.39 13.74 6.46
C GLY A 268 -11.07 15.03 6.90
N PRO A 269 -10.82 15.48 8.14
CA PRO A 269 -11.30 16.77 8.61
C PRO A 269 -10.72 17.91 7.77
N ASP A 270 -11.51 18.96 7.57
CA ASP A 270 -11.05 20.22 6.99
C ASP A 270 -10.04 20.90 7.94
N LEU A 271 -9.09 21.65 7.38
CA LEU A 271 -8.15 22.50 8.11
C LEU A 271 -8.85 23.71 8.76
N GLY A 272 -10.12 23.95 8.40
CA GLY A 272 -10.94 25.04 8.94
C GLY A 272 -10.73 26.35 8.19
N SER A 273 -11.15 27.47 8.80
CA SER A 273 -11.02 28.79 8.16
C SER A 273 -9.57 29.27 8.11
N ASP A 274 -9.22 30.12 7.14
CA ASP A 274 -7.94 30.83 7.07
C ASP A 274 -7.48 31.39 8.42
N ARG A 275 -8.42 31.97 9.19
CA ARG A 275 -8.14 32.56 10.50
C ARG A 275 -7.72 31.50 11.53
N ALA A 276 -8.32 30.32 11.50
CA ALA A 276 -7.96 29.22 12.40
C ALA A 276 -6.54 28.71 12.07
N VAL A 277 -6.24 28.56 10.78
CA VAL A 277 -4.89 28.19 10.32
C VAL A 277 -3.87 29.26 10.72
N GLU A 278 -4.18 30.54 10.53
CA GLU A 278 -3.31 31.65 10.91
C GLU A 278 -3.06 31.72 12.42
N GLN A 279 -4.10 31.51 13.24
CA GLN A 279 -3.96 31.44 14.70
C GLN A 279 -3.03 30.31 15.14
N GLU A 280 -3.17 29.13 14.53
CA GLU A 280 -2.28 28.00 14.80
C GLU A 280 -0.85 28.37 14.39
N LEU A 281 -0.63 28.91 13.19
CA LEU A 281 0.71 29.31 12.73
C LEU A 281 1.35 30.38 13.64
N ILE A 282 0.59 31.36 14.12
CA ILE A 282 1.07 32.40 15.05
C ILE A 282 1.57 31.78 16.36
N ALA A 283 0.94 30.71 16.86
CA ALA A 283 1.42 30.00 18.05
C ALA A 283 2.84 29.43 17.86
N TRP A 284 3.27 29.23 16.61
CA TRP A 284 4.61 28.79 16.25
C TRP A 284 5.55 29.93 15.80
N GLY A 285 5.14 31.20 15.90
CA GLY A 285 5.85 32.37 15.34
C GLY A 285 7.28 32.63 15.86
N GLY A 286 7.74 31.91 16.89
CA GLY A 286 9.14 31.90 17.33
C GLY A 286 10.03 30.85 16.63
N HIS A 287 9.43 29.95 15.84
CA HIS A 287 10.09 28.82 15.18
C HIS A 287 9.96 28.86 13.66
N ILE A 288 9.00 29.60 13.11
CA ILE A 288 8.72 29.67 11.68
C ILE A 288 8.56 31.12 11.20
N GLU A 289 9.01 31.40 9.98
CA GLU A 289 8.64 32.61 9.24
C GLU A 289 7.35 32.32 8.45
N ILE A 290 6.34 33.19 8.56
CA ILE A 290 5.04 33.03 7.90
C ILE A 290 4.84 34.14 6.87
N GLU A 291 4.51 33.76 5.64
CA GLU A 291 4.16 34.68 4.55
C GLU A 291 2.79 34.27 3.98
N ARG A 292 1.85 35.21 3.92
CA ARG A 292 0.56 35.02 3.24
C ARG A 292 0.79 35.22 1.74
N CYS A 293 0.33 34.26 0.94
CA CYS A 293 0.46 34.30 -0.52
C CYS A 293 -0.91 34.07 -1.17
N ASP A 294 -1.30 34.98 -2.06
CA ASP A 294 -2.60 34.89 -2.75
C ASP A 294 -2.62 33.80 -3.84
N ASP A 295 -1.45 33.43 -4.38
CA ASP A 295 -1.28 32.33 -5.34
C ASP A 295 -0.21 31.35 -4.87
N VAL A 296 -0.59 30.55 -3.88
CA VAL A 296 0.27 29.51 -3.29
C VAL A 296 0.72 28.50 -4.34
N ALA A 297 -0.12 28.19 -5.33
CA ALA A 297 0.18 27.18 -6.34
C ALA A 297 1.29 27.63 -7.29
N SER A 298 1.20 28.86 -7.83
CA SER A 298 2.25 29.42 -8.69
C SER A 298 3.55 29.62 -7.93
N ARG A 299 3.49 30.14 -6.69
CA ARG A 299 4.68 30.32 -5.86
C ARG A 299 5.37 28.99 -5.54
N ALA A 300 4.60 27.95 -5.20
CA ALA A 300 5.13 26.61 -5.00
C ALA A 300 5.77 26.04 -6.27
N ALA A 301 5.15 26.24 -7.44
CA ALA A 301 5.69 25.80 -8.72
C ALA A 301 7.02 26.51 -9.06
N GLU A 302 7.11 27.82 -8.81
CA GLU A 302 8.35 28.59 -8.92
C GLU A 302 9.45 28.02 -8.02
N TRP A 303 9.14 27.74 -6.75
CA TRP A 303 10.12 27.15 -5.82
C TRP A 303 10.59 25.77 -6.26
N ILE A 304 9.68 24.91 -6.72
CA ILE A 304 10.03 23.60 -7.28
C ILE A 304 10.93 23.77 -8.50
N ALA A 305 10.62 24.72 -9.40
CA ALA A 305 11.40 24.97 -10.61
C ALA A 305 12.79 25.58 -10.32
N MET A 306 12.87 26.45 -9.32
CA MET A 306 14.09 27.15 -8.92
C MET A 306 15.02 26.30 -8.05
N ALA A 307 14.51 25.34 -7.29
CA ALA A 307 15.32 24.53 -6.38
C ALA A 307 16.40 23.74 -7.15
N PRO A 308 17.69 24.08 -7.01
CA PRO A 308 18.73 23.17 -7.45
C PRO A 308 18.74 21.99 -6.48
N LEU A 309 18.88 20.76 -6.99
CA LEU A 309 19.07 19.53 -6.19
C LEU A 309 20.39 19.53 -5.37
N SER A 310 20.98 20.70 -5.13
CA SER A 310 22.26 20.96 -4.48
C SER A 310 22.15 21.69 -3.14
N ALA A 311 21.00 21.64 -2.45
CA ALA A 311 20.96 21.92 -1.01
C ALA A 311 21.66 20.79 -0.24
N GLY A 312 22.98 20.71 -0.42
CA GLY A 312 23.85 20.08 0.55
C GLY A 312 23.86 20.97 1.78
N CYS A 313 23.76 20.35 2.95
CA CYS A 313 24.26 20.94 4.17
C CYS A 313 25.76 21.20 3.96
N ARG A 314 26.11 22.40 3.49
CA ARG A 314 27.38 23.01 3.83
C ARG A 314 27.15 23.62 5.19
N ASP A 315 27.90 23.13 6.16
CA ASP A 315 28.15 23.80 7.43
C ASP A 315 28.87 25.12 7.14
N ASP A 316 28.11 26.10 6.65
CA ASP A 316 28.47 27.52 6.67
C ASP A 316 27.54 28.15 7.72
N ARG A 317 28.12 28.43 8.88
CA ARG A 317 27.50 28.99 10.10
C ARG A 317 26.90 30.40 9.90
N ASN A 318 26.05 30.64 8.89
CA ASN A 318 25.43 31.96 8.73
C ASN A 318 24.10 32.09 7.95
N SER A 319 23.34 31.02 7.71
CA SER A 319 21.95 31.20 7.26
C SER A 319 21.05 30.00 7.56
N ASP A 320 20.47 29.99 8.77
CA ASP A 320 19.38 29.09 9.15
C ASP A 320 18.07 29.54 8.49
N ARG A 321 17.80 29.08 7.26
CA ARG A 321 16.48 29.25 6.63
C ARG A 321 16.01 27.95 5.99
N VAL A 322 15.21 27.18 6.74
CA VAL A 322 14.39 26.11 6.19
C VAL A 322 13.04 26.69 5.81
N ARG A 323 12.76 26.80 4.51
CA ARG A 323 11.42 27.20 4.01
C ARG A 323 10.58 25.94 3.82
N LEU A 324 9.59 25.74 4.68
CA LEU A 324 8.59 24.69 4.56
C LEU A 324 7.36 25.28 3.87
N ALA A 325 7.18 24.96 2.59
CA ALA A 325 5.89 25.00 1.95
C ALA A 325 5.19 23.68 2.26
N THR A 326 3.90 23.68 2.64
CA THR A 326 3.07 22.46 2.65
C THR A 326 2.78 22.05 1.21
N VAL A 327 3.83 21.59 0.56
CA VAL A 327 3.83 21.02 -0.77
C VAL A 327 4.34 19.62 -0.53
N ALA A 328 3.53 18.62 -0.85
CA ALA A 328 4.03 17.25 -0.97
C ALA A 328 5.40 17.33 -1.67
N PHE A 329 6.46 16.73 -1.14
CA PHE A 329 7.80 16.88 -1.71
C PHE A 329 7.78 16.46 -3.20
N LEU A 330 7.65 17.43 -4.10
CA LEU A 330 7.44 17.24 -5.54
C LEU A 330 8.80 17.40 -6.21
N PRO A 331 9.36 16.33 -6.80
CA PRO A 331 10.63 16.45 -7.54
C PRO A 331 10.40 17.13 -8.90
N THR A 332 11.49 17.48 -9.60
CA THR A 332 11.46 18.14 -10.94
C THR A 332 11.73 17.16 -12.09
N LEU A 333 10.92 17.25 -13.16
CA LEU A 333 11.05 16.45 -14.39
C LEU A 333 11.94 17.20 -15.41
N GLY A 334 12.88 16.51 -16.07
CA GLY A 334 13.57 17.03 -17.28
C GLY A 334 15.10 17.19 -17.24
N ARG A 335 15.83 16.65 -16.25
CA ARG A 335 17.32 16.66 -16.27
C ARG A 335 17.93 15.25 -16.14
N PRO A 336 19.00 14.91 -16.90
CA PRO A 336 19.64 13.59 -16.87
C PRO A 336 20.27 13.20 -15.51
N GLN A 337 20.46 14.15 -14.58
CA GLN A 337 21.00 13.90 -13.24
C GLN A 337 19.96 13.45 -12.19
N THR A 338 18.69 13.27 -12.58
CA THR A 338 17.57 12.91 -11.66
C THR A 338 17.75 11.58 -10.93
N ARG A 339 18.46 10.58 -11.51
CA ARG A 339 18.80 9.32 -10.83
C ARG A 339 19.81 9.46 -9.68
N ILE A 340 20.68 10.48 -9.72
CA ILE A 340 21.65 10.78 -8.65
C ILE A 340 20.99 11.63 -7.54
N GLY A 341 19.89 12.32 -7.86
CA GLY A 341 19.14 13.19 -6.95
C GLY A 341 18.25 12.46 -5.95
N SER A 342 17.68 11.29 -6.30
CA SER A 342 16.84 10.51 -5.37
C SER A 342 17.62 9.98 -4.16
N THR A 343 18.89 9.66 -4.39
CA THR A 343 19.90 9.26 -3.39
C THR A 343 20.22 10.36 -2.38
N ARG A 344 20.04 11.64 -2.74
CA ARG A 344 20.32 12.80 -1.89
C ARG A 344 19.08 13.25 -1.11
N LEU A 345 17.91 13.30 -1.74
CA LEU A 345 16.64 13.62 -1.08
C LEU A 345 16.34 12.66 0.09
N SER A 346 16.69 11.39 -0.07
CA SER A 346 16.56 10.41 1.01
C SER A 346 17.54 10.69 2.16
N ARG A 347 18.79 11.10 1.87
CA ARG A 347 19.84 11.31 2.88
C ARG A 347 19.70 12.61 3.68
N SER A 348 19.37 13.73 3.03
CA SER A 348 19.39 15.06 3.68
C SER A 348 18.04 15.55 4.21
N ALA A 349 16.91 15.16 3.60
CA ALA A 349 15.59 15.65 4.02
C ALA A 349 14.79 14.67 4.89
N LYS A 350 15.10 13.37 4.84
CA LYS A 350 14.37 12.34 5.61
C LYS A 350 15.25 11.42 6.47
N ALA A 351 16.59 11.47 6.34
CA ALA A 351 17.50 10.49 6.94
C ALA A 351 17.14 9.02 6.59
N ILE A 352 16.74 8.77 5.34
CA ILE A 352 16.27 7.48 4.81
C ILE A 352 17.28 6.93 3.78
N ALA A 353 17.29 5.60 3.63
CA ALA A 353 18.15 4.84 2.71
C ALA A 353 18.20 5.39 1.26
N PRO A 354 19.37 5.34 0.60
CA PRO A 354 19.68 6.00 -0.69
C PRO A 354 18.91 5.52 -1.94
N LEU A 355 18.20 4.39 -1.89
CA LEU A 355 17.64 3.73 -3.08
C LEU A 355 16.12 3.85 -3.13
N ARG A 356 15.58 5.08 -3.12
CA ARG A 356 14.14 5.34 -3.33
C ARG A 356 13.86 5.97 -4.69
N HIS A 357 12.71 5.63 -5.24
CA HIS A 357 12.17 6.29 -6.42
C HIS A 357 11.05 7.26 -6.01
N PRO A 358 11.10 8.53 -6.47
CA PRO A 358 9.95 9.42 -6.33
C PRO A 358 8.83 9.03 -7.30
N CYS A 359 7.58 9.18 -6.84
CA CYS A 359 6.40 9.17 -7.71
C CYS A 359 6.04 10.59 -8.14
N TRP A 360 5.44 10.74 -9.31
CA TRP A 360 5.16 12.03 -9.94
C TRP A 360 3.66 12.29 -10.00
N ARG A 361 3.22 13.49 -9.63
CA ARG A 361 1.86 13.97 -9.87
C ARG A 361 1.82 14.76 -11.18
N ARG A 362 0.81 14.52 -12.00
CA ARG A 362 0.60 15.23 -13.28
C ARG A 362 -0.88 15.52 -13.49
N THR A 363 -1.19 16.51 -14.31
CA THR A 363 -2.56 16.79 -14.73
C THR A 363 -3.07 15.66 -15.65
N PRO A 364 -4.38 15.34 -15.65
CA PRO A 364 -4.95 14.29 -16.51
C PRO A 364 -4.72 14.53 -18.02
N THR A 365 -4.67 15.78 -18.45
CA THR A 365 -4.42 16.14 -19.86
C THR A 365 -2.97 15.88 -20.28
N SER A 366 -2.00 16.02 -19.37
CA SER A 366 -0.59 15.77 -19.66
C SER A 366 -0.17 14.30 -19.49
N SER A 367 -0.95 13.50 -18.75
CA SER A 367 -0.68 12.06 -18.58
C SER A 367 -0.91 11.28 -19.89
N LEU A 368 -1.97 11.58 -20.66
CA LEU A 368 -2.24 10.95 -21.96
C LEU A 368 -1.07 11.12 -22.94
N ASN A 369 -0.54 12.34 -23.09
CA ASN A 369 0.53 12.64 -24.04
C ASN A 369 1.86 11.95 -23.70
N CYS A 370 2.17 11.78 -22.41
CA CYS A 370 3.39 11.10 -21.98
C CYS A 370 3.27 9.57 -21.92
N GLN A 371 2.09 9.02 -21.64
CA GLN A 371 1.86 7.58 -21.69
C GLN A 371 1.98 7.04 -23.12
N ILE A 372 1.58 7.83 -24.13
CA ILE A 372 1.75 7.49 -25.55
C ILE A 372 3.25 7.51 -25.93
N ALA A 373 4.02 8.49 -25.46
CA ALA A 373 5.47 8.56 -25.71
C ALA A 373 6.27 7.41 -25.05
N GLY A 374 5.77 6.86 -23.93
CA GLY A 374 6.36 5.71 -23.25
C GLY A 374 6.14 4.35 -23.92
N ARG A 375 5.28 4.26 -24.95
CA ARG A 375 5.06 3.02 -25.72
C ARG A 375 6.16 2.69 -26.74
N ASN A 376 7.12 3.60 -26.97
CA ASN A 376 8.15 3.49 -28.00
C ASN A 376 9.58 3.25 -27.49
N PHE A 377 9.77 2.82 -26.24
CA PHE A 377 11.09 2.34 -25.80
C PHE A 377 11.13 0.80 -25.89
N PRO A 378 11.94 0.21 -26.79
CA PRO A 378 12.24 -1.21 -26.71
C PRO A 378 13.01 -1.52 -25.42
N LEU A 379 12.79 -2.73 -24.90
CA LEU A 379 13.35 -3.30 -23.66
C LEU A 379 14.86 -3.08 -23.51
#